data_AF-A0A2W4MDR8-F1
#
_entry.id   AF-A0A2W4MDR8-F1
#
_cell.length_a   1.000
_cell.length_b   1.000
_cell.length_c   1.000
_cell.angle_alpha   90.00
_cell.angle_beta   90.00
_cell.angle_gamma   90.00
#
_symmetry.space_group_name_H-M   'P 1'
#
loop_
_entity.id
_entity.type
_entity.pdbx_description
1 polymer ?
#
loop_
_entity_poly.entity_id
_entity_poly.type
_entity_poly.pdbx_seq_one_letter_code
_entity_poly.pdbx_strand_id
1 'polypeptide(L)'
;MYRGASGKLLLAYLREDQREAILEQVPLDAASRDRLRAELVAIRQAGYATSFGERQPEIASLAVPVRRRSGTIAAALAVSGPESRLRPERMQALLPTVRSTAEGLGRLLP
;
A
#
# COMPACT_ATOMS: atom_id res chain seq x y z
N MET A 1 10.50 -4.78 1.18
CA MET A 1 9.38 -3.88 1.53
C MET A 1 8.74 -3.18 0.32
N TYR A 2 9.27 -3.28 -0.90
CA TYR A 2 8.81 -2.51 -2.07
C TYR A 2 7.81 -3.23 -2.99
N ARG A 3 7.60 -4.55 -2.81
CA ARG A 3 6.64 -5.34 -3.61
C ARG A 3 5.39 -5.66 -2.81
N GLY A 4 4.23 -5.55 -3.45
CA GLY A 4 2.93 -5.80 -2.86
C GLY A 4 2.28 -4.56 -2.24
N ALA A 5 0.96 -4.59 -2.14
CA ALA A 5 0.14 -3.44 -1.75
C ALA A 5 0.56 -2.85 -0.39
N SER A 6 0.68 -3.65 0.67
CA SER A 6 1.01 -3.15 2.02
C SER A 6 2.40 -2.54 2.10
N GLY A 7 3.39 -3.14 1.43
CA GLY A 7 4.76 -2.65 1.45
C GLY A 7 4.88 -1.28 0.77
N LYS A 8 4.30 -1.16 -0.43
CA LYS A 8 4.23 0.11 -1.15
C LYS A 8 3.43 1.16 -0.39
N LEU A 9 2.32 0.78 0.23
CA LEU A 9 1.55 1.69 1.08
C LEU A 9 2.40 2.25 2.22
N LEU A 10 3.07 1.41 3.00
CA LEU A 10 3.90 1.87 4.12
C LEU A 10 5.03 2.78 3.62
N LEU A 11 5.72 2.41 2.53
CA LEU A 11 6.77 3.22 1.92
C LEU A 11 6.26 4.60 1.45
N ALA A 12 5.05 4.67 0.88
CA ALA A 12 4.44 5.92 0.42
C ALA A 12 4.15 6.92 1.55
N TYR A 13 4.01 6.41 2.78
CA TYR A 13 3.74 7.22 3.96
C TYR A 13 4.95 7.48 4.85
N LEU A 14 6.11 6.89 4.56
CA LEU A 14 7.35 7.27 5.23
C LEU A 14 7.75 8.71 4.87
N ARG A 15 8.56 9.31 5.75
CA ARG A 15 9.25 10.55 5.42
C ARG A 15 10.17 10.32 4.23
N GLU A 16 10.42 11.38 3.48
CA GLU A 16 11.20 11.33 2.23
C GLU A 16 12.62 10.79 2.44
N ASP A 17 13.33 11.27 3.47
CA ASP A 17 14.65 10.79 3.88
C ASP A 17 14.67 9.26 4.11
N GLN A 18 13.70 8.75 4.87
CA GLN A 18 13.60 7.33 5.19
C GLN A 18 13.21 6.50 3.97
N ARG A 19 12.31 7.02 3.13
CA ARG A 19 11.87 6.35 1.91
C ARG A 19 13.03 6.22 0.93
N GLU A 20 13.76 7.30 0.66
CA GLU A 20 14.88 7.28 -0.29
C GLU A 20 16.01 6.37 0.21
N ALA A 21 16.35 6.41 1.51
CA ALA A 21 17.33 5.49 2.09
C ALA A 21 16.95 4.01 1.91
N ILE A 22 15.65 3.67 1.94
CA ILE A 22 15.19 2.30 1.63
C ILE A 22 15.28 2.02 0.13
N LEU A 23 14.87 2.95 -0.73
CA LEU A 23 14.88 2.79 -2.19
C LEU A 23 16.30 2.64 -2.77
N GLU A 24 17.30 3.24 -2.14
CA GLU A 24 18.71 3.07 -2.48
C GLU A 24 19.22 1.64 -2.20
N GLN A 25 18.71 1.00 -1.15
CA GLN A 25 19.07 -0.37 -0.78
C GLN A 25 18.37 -1.44 -1.64
N VAL A 26 17.34 -1.07 -2.41
CA VAL A 26 16.66 -2.01 -3.30
C VAL A 26 17.47 -2.18 -4.59
N PRO A 27 17.76 -3.42 -5.02
CA PRO A 27 18.46 -3.70 -6.27
C PRO A 27 17.53 -3.48 -7.49
N LEU A 28 17.19 -2.22 -7.76
CA LEU A 28 16.46 -1.77 -8.93
C LEU A 28 17.37 -0.92 -9.81
N ASP A 29 17.20 -1.02 -11.12
CA ASP A 29 17.76 -0.02 -12.05
C ASP A 29 17.11 1.36 -11.83
N ALA A 30 17.72 2.40 -12.39
CA ALA A 30 17.24 3.78 -12.23
C ALA A 30 15.79 3.94 -12.68
N ALA A 31 15.44 3.41 -13.86
CA ALA A 31 14.10 3.54 -14.44
C ALA A 31 13.01 2.87 -13.56
N SER A 32 13.29 1.69 -13.00
CA SER A 32 12.37 0.98 -12.12
C SER A 32 12.22 1.67 -10.78
N ARG A 33 13.31 2.27 -10.26
CA ARG A 33 13.25 3.09 -9.04
C ARG A 33 12.39 4.33 -9.25
N ASP A 34 12.49 5.01 -10.40
CA ASP A 34 11.67 6.19 -10.71
C ASP A 34 10.19 5.83 -10.90
N ARG A 35 9.89 4.70 -11.55
CA ARG A 35 8.51 4.18 -11.62
C ARG A 35 7.95 3.91 -10.23
N LEU A 36 8.73 3.28 -9.35
CA LEU A 36 8.31 3.02 -7.98
C LEU A 36 8.07 4.34 -7.23
N ARG A 37 8.94 5.35 -7.37
CA ARG A 37 8.69 6.69 -6.78
C ARG A 37 7.37 7.30 -7.24
N ALA A 38 7.11 7.28 -8.54
CA ALA A 38 5.85 7.78 -9.10
C ALA A 38 4.64 7.01 -8.54
N GLU A 39 4.75 5.69 -8.41
CA GLU A 39 3.71 4.85 -7.83
C GLU A 39 3.46 5.18 -6.35
N LEU A 40 4.52 5.40 -5.55
CA LEU A 40 4.38 5.79 -4.14
C LEU A 40 3.67 7.14 -3.99
N VAL A 41 3.92 8.09 -4.90
CA VAL A 41 3.18 9.36 -4.95
C VAL A 41 1.69 9.12 -5.24
N ALA A 42 1.38 8.30 -6.25
CA ALA A 42 0.01 7.97 -6.60
C ALA A 42 -0.74 7.28 -5.45
N ILE A 43 -0.08 6.37 -4.75
CA ILE A 43 -0.61 5.68 -3.56
C ILE A 43 -0.95 6.68 -2.44
N ARG A 44 -0.07 7.66 -2.20
CA ARG A 44 -0.30 8.69 -1.17
C ARG A 44 -1.49 9.58 -1.53
N GLN A 45 -1.65 9.95 -2.80
CA GLN A 45 -2.78 10.75 -3.29
C GLN A 45 -4.09 9.96 -3.25
N ALA A 46 -4.09 8.70 -3.69
CA ALA A 46 -5.27 7.84 -3.71
C ALA A 46 -5.70 7.39 -2.31
N GLY A 47 -4.77 7.29 -1.36
CA GLY A 47 -5.03 6.82 0.00
C GLY A 47 -5.19 5.31 0.13
N TYR A 48 -4.73 4.54 -0.86
CA TYR A 48 -4.68 3.08 -0.86
C TYR A 48 -3.63 2.60 -1.87
N ALA A 49 -3.25 1.33 -1.79
CA ALA A 49 -2.35 0.68 -2.73
C ALA A 49 -2.96 -0.62 -3.24
N THR A 50 -2.70 -0.94 -4.50
CA THR A 50 -3.03 -2.25 -5.10
C THR A 50 -1.76 -2.95 -5.58
N SER A 51 -1.84 -4.26 -5.74
CA SER A 51 -0.78 -5.09 -6.28
C SER A 51 -1.40 -6.24 -7.05
N PHE A 52 -0.80 -6.60 -8.18
CA PHE A 52 -1.22 -7.71 -9.04
C PHE A 52 0.02 -8.53 -9.42
N GLY A 53 0.11 -9.76 -8.94
CA GLY A 53 1.21 -10.68 -9.27
C GLY A 53 2.60 -10.32 -8.73
N GLU A 54 2.76 -9.21 -7.99
CA GLU A 54 4.08 -8.66 -7.67
C GLU A 54 4.93 -9.51 -6.72
N ARG A 55 4.25 -10.18 -5.77
CA ARG A 55 4.89 -11.02 -4.73
C ARG A 55 4.75 -12.50 -5.04
N GLN A 56 3.57 -12.89 -5.48
CA GLN A 56 3.25 -14.23 -5.93
C GLN A 56 2.44 -14.06 -7.22
N PRO A 57 2.80 -14.78 -8.30
CA PRO A 57 1.97 -14.83 -9.49
C PRO A 57 0.51 -15.14 -9.12
N GLU A 58 -0.43 -14.55 -9.85
CA GLU A 58 -1.88 -14.77 -9.68
C GLU A 58 -2.48 -14.27 -8.35
N ILE A 59 -1.70 -13.64 -7.46
CA ILE A 59 -2.22 -13.01 -6.25
C ILE A 59 -2.35 -11.51 -6.44
N ALA A 60 -3.53 -11.00 -6.10
CA ALA A 60 -3.79 -9.58 -6.03
C ALA A 60 -4.08 -9.15 -4.58
N SER A 61 -3.76 -7.90 -4.27
CA SER A 61 -3.94 -7.32 -2.94
C SER A 61 -4.40 -5.87 -3.01
N LEU A 62 -5.25 -5.48 -2.07
CA LEU A 62 -5.63 -4.10 -1.78
C LEU A 62 -5.18 -3.77 -0.36
N ALA A 63 -4.52 -2.64 -0.16
CA ALA A 63 -4.09 -2.15 1.15
C ALA A 63 -4.55 -0.72 1.41
N VAL A 64 -4.97 -0.43 2.64
CA VAL A 64 -5.38 0.91 3.10
C VAL A 64 -4.65 1.27 4.40
N PRO A 65 -4.47 2.57 4.68
CA PRO A 65 -3.77 3.01 5.88
C PRO A 65 -4.61 2.85 7.14
N VAL A 66 -4.02 2.29 8.20
CA VAL A 66 -4.54 2.39 9.57
C VAL A 66 -3.85 3.57 10.25
N ARG A 67 -4.62 4.59 10.61
CA ARG A 67 -4.10 5.83 11.22
C ARG A 67 -4.38 5.85 12.70
N ARG A 68 -3.41 6.31 13.48
CA ARG A 68 -3.61 6.69 14.90
C ARG A 68 -4.51 7.92 14.98
N ARG A 69 -5.00 8.21 16.18
CA ARG A 69 -5.74 9.45 16.45
C ARG A 69 -4.92 10.71 16.16
N SER A 70 -3.59 10.64 16.24
CA SER A 70 -2.65 11.70 15.84
C SER A 70 -2.61 11.95 14.32
N GLY A 71 -3.23 11.11 13.50
CA GLY A 71 -3.19 11.17 12.04
C GLY A 71 -2.00 10.43 11.40
N THR A 72 -1.03 9.99 12.21
CA THR A 72 0.13 9.22 11.72
C THR A 72 -0.28 7.79 11.37
N ILE A 73 0.42 7.20 10.41
CA ILE A 73 0.20 5.81 10.00
C ILE A 73 0.77 4.88 11.07
N ALA A 74 -0.06 3.98 11.60
CA ALA A 74 0.40 2.91 12.50
C ALA A 74 0.67 1.60 11.76
N ALA A 75 -0.16 1.29 10.76
CA ALA A 75 -0.12 0.03 10.04
C ALA A 75 -0.79 0.15 8.67
N ALA A 76 -0.74 -0.95 7.91
CA ALA A 76 -1.50 -1.15 6.69
C ALA A 76 -2.47 -2.32 6.90
N LEU A 77 -3.76 -2.12 6.61
CA LEU A 77 -4.73 -3.20 6.55
C LEU A 77 -4.85 -3.65 5.09
N ALA A 78 -4.73 -4.94 4.82
CA ALA A 78 -4.79 -5.46 3.47
C ALA A 78 -5.69 -6.69 3.33
N VAL A 79 -6.34 -6.79 2.17
CA VAL A 79 -7.06 -7.97 1.70
C VAL A 79 -6.30 -8.54 0.52
N SER A 80 -6.05 -9.85 0.53
CA SER A 80 -5.33 -10.55 -0.53
C SER A 80 -6.05 -11.82 -0.95
N GLY A 81 -5.84 -12.23 -2.20
CA GLY A 81 -6.47 -13.42 -2.76
C GLY A 81 -6.16 -13.57 -4.26
N PRO A 82 -6.72 -14.61 -4.91
CA PRO A 82 -6.51 -14.82 -6.33
C PRO A 82 -6.97 -13.62 -7.15
N GLU A 83 -6.15 -13.20 -8.10
CA GLU A 83 -6.42 -12.10 -9.02
C GLU A 83 -7.72 -12.30 -9.80
N SER A 84 -8.04 -13.56 -10.14
CA SER A 84 -9.31 -13.94 -10.76
C SER A 84 -10.54 -13.53 -9.96
N ARG A 85 -10.43 -13.43 -8.62
CA ARG A 85 -11.49 -13.02 -7.68
C ARG A 85 -11.33 -11.58 -7.18
N LEU A 86 -10.10 -11.07 -7.09
CA LEU A 86 -9.78 -9.70 -6.70
C LEU A 86 -9.42 -8.84 -7.91
N ARG A 87 -10.27 -8.86 -8.93
CA ARG A 87 -10.17 -7.98 -10.10
C ARG A 87 -10.34 -6.51 -9.69
N PRO A 88 -9.87 -5.54 -10.49
CA PRO A 88 -9.95 -4.11 -10.17
C PRO A 88 -11.34 -3.64 -9.71
N GLU A 89 -12.41 -4.09 -10.36
CA GLU A 89 -13.80 -3.69 -10.04
C GLU A 89 -14.20 -4.20 -8.65
N ARG A 90 -13.79 -5.44 -8.31
CA ARG A 90 -14.05 -6.01 -6.98
C ARG A 90 -13.24 -5.28 -5.91
N MET A 91 -12.01 -4.90 -6.20
CA MET A 91 -11.20 -4.10 -5.27
C MET A 91 -11.84 -2.74 -5.00
N GLN A 92 -12.33 -2.06 -6.04
CA GLN A 92 -13.05 -0.79 -5.88
C GLN A 92 -14.31 -0.96 -5.03
N ALA A 93 -15.07 -2.04 -5.24
CA ALA A 93 -16.25 -2.35 -4.43
C ALA A 93 -15.91 -2.67 -2.96
N LEU A 94 -14.74 -3.27 -2.69
CA LEU A 94 -14.27 -3.58 -1.33
C LEU A 94 -13.66 -2.37 -0.61
N LEU A 95 -13.12 -1.41 -1.35
CA LEU A 95 -12.35 -0.30 -0.81
C LEU A 95 -13.09 0.47 0.31
N PRO A 96 -14.38 0.85 0.19
CA PRO A 96 -15.10 1.53 1.26
C PRO A 96 -15.17 0.71 2.55
N THR A 97 -15.45 -0.60 2.44
CA THR A 97 -15.51 -1.51 3.58
C THR A 97 -14.16 -1.63 4.27
N VAL A 98 -13.09 -1.86 3.51
CA VAL A 98 -11.74 -2.01 4.06
C VAL A 98 -11.27 -0.70 4.71
N ARG A 99 -11.59 0.46 4.12
CA ARG A 99 -11.32 1.78 4.72
C ARG A 99 -12.04 1.96 6.05
N SER A 100 -13.35 1.69 6.10
CA SER A 100 -14.14 1.78 7.33
C SER A 100 -13.58 0.88 8.44
N THR A 101 -13.17 -0.35 8.09
CA THR A 101 -12.49 -1.25 9.04
C THR A 101 -11.17 -0.67 9.53
N ALA A 102 -10.34 -0.12 8.65
CA ALA A 102 -9.06 0.47 9.03
C ALA A 102 -9.22 1.71 9.92
N GLU A 103 -10.23 2.54 9.67
CA GLU A 103 -10.59 3.68 10.53
C GLU A 103 -11.03 3.21 11.92
N GLY A 104 -11.86 2.16 11.98
CA GLY A 104 -12.26 1.53 13.24
C GLY A 104 -11.08 1.02 14.06
N LEU A 105 -10.15 0.29 13.41
CA LEU A 105 -8.91 -0.17 14.04
C LEU A 105 -8.05 1.01 14.54
N GLY A 106 -7.97 2.08 13.75
CA GLY A 106 -7.20 3.27 14.09
C GLY A 106 -7.65 3.95 15.39
N ARG A 107 -8.96 3.91 15.69
CA ARG A 107 -9.54 4.46 16.94
C ARG A 107 -9.12 3.68 18.19
N LEU A 108 -8.67 2.44 18.04
CA LEU A 108 -8.17 1.61 19.14
C LEU A 108 -6.69 1.84 19.43
N LEU A 109 -6.01 2.62 18.60
CA LEU A 109 -4.58 2.92 18.75
C LEU A 109 -4.40 4.32 19.33
N PRO A 110 -3.54 4.48 20.36
CA PRO A 110 -3.23 5.78 20.94
C PRO A 110 -2.52 6.69 19.93
#